data_AF-X1PTI0-F1
#
_entry.id   AF-X1PTI0-F1
#
_cell.length_a   1.000
_cell.length_b   1.000
_cell.length_c   1.000
_cell.angle_alpha   90.00
_cell.angle_beta   90.00
_cell.angle_gamma   90.00
#
_symmetry.space_group_name_H-M   'P 1'
#
loop_
_entity.id
_entity.type
_entity.pdbx_description
1 polymer ?
#
loop_
_entity_poly.entity_id
_entity_poly.type
_entity_poly.pdbx_seq_one_letter_code
_entity_poly.pdbx_strand_id
1 'polypeptide(L)'
;MLFAGFGGLKIFIEWLHDFREKKKRGKLTAELKAQYPKEKRGEIFQLIKSDAKPGYIYLLDFDISKKRHIASAVTFKALGFEPYMVDKLEPDKFNSIEEGDRILIE
;
A
#
# COMPACT_ATOMS: atom_id res chain seq x y z
N MET A 1 -47.36 15.72 -11.62
CA MET A 1 -46.02 16.34 -11.79
C MET A 1 -44.98 15.39 -11.23
N LEU A 2 -44.14 14.83 -12.10
CA LEU A 2 -43.13 13.82 -11.79
C LEU A 2 -41.86 14.48 -11.25
N PHE A 3 -41.74 14.58 -9.92
CA PHE A 3 -40.47 14.90 -9.26
C PHE A 3 -39.83 13.61 -8.72
N ALA A 4 -39.30 12.77 -9.59
CA ALA A 4 -38.58 11.55 -9.20
C ALA A 4 -37.32 11.28 -10.06
N GLY A 5 -36.80 12.28 -10.77
CA GLY A 5 -35.76 12.08 -11.79
C GLY A 5 -34.30 12.26 -11.34
N PHE A 6 -34.03 13.03 -10.28
CA PHE A 6 -32.66 13.48 -9.99
C PHE A 6 -31.97 12.74 -8.83
N GLY A 7 -32.73 12.20 -7.85
CA GLY A 7 -32.15 11.47 -6.71
C GLY A 7 -31.55 10.12 -7.09
N GLY A 8 -32.25 9.34 -7.92
CA GLY A 8 -31.82 8.00 -8.32
C GLY A 8 -30.60 8.00 -9.25
N LEU A 9 -30.48 8.98 -10.14
CA LEU A 9 -29.33 9.11 -11.05
C LEU A 9 -28.05 9.46 -10.28
N LYS A 10 -28.14 10.32 -9.26
CA LYS A 10 -27.01 10.66 -8.39
C LYS A 10 -26.51 9.43 -7.60
N ILE A 11 -27.42 8.67 -7.00
CA ILE A 11 -27.10 7.45 -6.26
C ILE A 11 -26.46 6.40 -7.18
N PHE A 12 -26.95 6.27 -8.41
CA PHE A 12 -26.40 5.32 -9.38
C PHE A 12 -24.99 5.71 -9.86
N ILE A 13 -24.74 7.01 -10.08
CA ILE A 13 -23.40 7.51 -10.43
C ILE A 13 -22.42 7.32 -9.26
N GLU A 14 -22.85 7.60 -8.03
CA GLU A 14 -22.04 7.36 -6.81
C GLU A 14 -21.73 5.86 -6.64
N TRP A 15 -22.70 4.97 -6.89
CA TRP A 15 -22.50 3.53 -6.84
C TRP A 15 -21.53 3.02 -7.92
N LEU A 16 -21.66 3.52 -9.15
CA LEU A 16 -20.73 3.19 -10.24
C LEU A 16 -19.31 3.69 -9.96
N HIS A 17 -19.18 4.87 -9.37
CA HIS A 17 -17.88 5.41 -8.96
C HIS A 17 -17.22 4.50 -7.92
N ASP A 18 -17.94 4.18 -6.83
CA ASP A 18 -17.45 3.30 -5.76
C ASP A 18 -17.10 1.89 -6.29
N PHE A 19 -17.90 1.33 -7.21
CA PHE A 19 -17.59 0.05 -7.83
C PHE A 19 -16.31 0.09 -8.68
N ARG A 20 -16.13 1.14 -9.48
CA ARG A 20 -14.94 1.30 -10.32
C ARG A 20 -13.68 1.49 -9.46
N GLU A 21 -13.80 2.25 -8.37
CA GLU A 21 -12.71 2.41 -7.40
C GLU A 21 -12.39 1.09 -6.70
N LYS A 22 -13.39 0.32 -6.23
CA LYS A 22 -13.18 -1.03 -5.67
C LYS A 22 -12.42 -1.95 -6.63
N LYS A 23 -12.77 -1.95 -7.91
CA LYS A 23 -12.08 -2.77 -8.91
C LYS A 23 -10.63 -2.34 -9.13
N LYS A 24 -10.36 -1.02 -9.18
CA LYS A 24 -8.99 -0.49 -9.27
C LYS A 24 -8.16 -0.87 -8.05
N ARG A 25 -8.72 -0.71 -6.84
CA ARG A 25 -8.09 -1.09 -5.57
C ARG A 25 -7.72 -2.57 -5.53
N GLY A 26 -8.67 -3.44 -5.92
CA GLY A 26 -8.44 -4.88 -6.00
C GLY A 26 -7.31 -5.25 -6.97
N LYS A 27 -7.27 -4.60 -8.15
CA LYS A 27 -6.21 -4.80 -9.14
C LYS A 27 -4.84 -4.36 -8.62
N LEU A 28 -4.74 -3.15 -8.06
CA LEU A 28 -3.49 -2.63 -7.49
C LEU A 28 -2.98 -3.52 -6.34
N THR A 29 -3.88 -3.98 -5.48
CA THR A 29 -3.53 -4.90 -4.38
C THR A 29 -2.97 -6.21 -4.92
N ALA A 30 -3.60 -6.76 -5.97
CA ALA A 30 -3.15 -8.01 -6.59
C ALA A 30 -1.78 -7.84 -7.29
N GLU A 31 -1.56 -6.73 -7.99
CA GLU A 31 -0.29 -6.40 -8.62
C GLU A 31 0.84 -6.28 -7.58
N LEU A 32 0.62 -5.53 -6.51
CA LEU A 32 1.61 -5.38 -5.44
C LEU A 32 1.86 -6.70 -4.70
N LYS A 33 0.84 -7.55 -4.50
CA LYS A 33 1.02 -8.90 -3.94
C LYS A 33 1.83 -9.82 -4.86
N ALA A 34 1.61 -9.73 -6.17
CA ALA A 34 2.37 -10.49 -7.15
C ALA A 34 3.82 -10.02 -7.23
N GLN A 35 4.06 -8.71 -7.05
CA GLN A 35 5.40 -8.13 -7.03
C GLN A 35 6.14 -8.43 -5.71
N TYR A 36 5.43 -8.43 -4.58
CA TYR A 36 5.99 -8.63 -3.25
C TYR A 36 5.32 -9.79 -2.49
N PRO A 37 5.42 -11.03 -2.99
CA PRO A 37 4.87 -12.19 -2.31
C PRO A 37 5.64 -12.44 -1.01
N LYS A 38 4.92 -12.65 0.10
CA LYS A 38 5.50 -12.81 1.46
C LYS A 38 6.59 -13.88 1.53
N GLU A 39 6.52 -14.90 0.69
CA GLU A 39 7.46 -16.02 0.60
C GLU A 39 8.83 -15.59 0.06
N LYS A 40 8.91 -14.47 -0.67
CA LYS A 40 10.14 -13.90 -1.23
C LYS A 40 10.75 -12.79 -0.38
N ARG A 41 10.23 -12.58 0.84
CA ARG A 41 10.81 -11.66 1.80
C ARG A 41 12.23 -12.13 2.18
N GLY A 42 13.20 -11.22 2.10
CA GLY A 42 14.62 -11.50 2.30
C GLY A 42 15.36 -11.88 1.01
N GLU A 43 14.65 -12.20 -0.08
CA GLU A 43 15.24 -12.47 -1.39
C GLU A 43 15.12 -11.26 -2.32
N ILE A 44 13.91 -10.68 -2.44
CA ILE A 44 13.64 -9.55 -3.38
C ILE A 44 13.23 -8.26 -2.66
N PHE A 45 12.71 -8.37 -1.44
CA PHE A 45 12.34 -7.22 -0.63
C PHE A 45 12.46 -7.50 0.87
N GLN A 46 12.49 -6.43 1.66
CA GLN A 46 12.43 -6.47 3.11
C GLN A 46 11.45 -5.42 3.63
N LEU A 47 10.78 -5.70 4.74
CA LEU A 47 9.98 -4.70 5.45
C LEU A 47 10.81 -4.13 6.58
N ILE A 48 10.97 -2.81 6.59
CA ILE A 48 11.83 -2.12 7.55
C ILE A 48 11.11 -0.97 8.24
N LYS A 49 11.52 -0.68 9.47
CA LYS A 49 11.13 0.52 10.22
C LYS A 49 12.37 1.25 10.73
N SER A 50 12.21 2.55 10.96
CA SER A 50 13.25 3.43 11.51
C SER A 50 12.80 4.02 12.84
N ASP A 51 13.74 4.24 13.76
CA ASP A 51 13.48 4.97 15.00
C ASP A 51 13.24 6.46 14.76
N ALA A 52 13.74 7.01 13.64
CA ALA A 52 13.54 8.43 13.31
C ALA A 52 12.07 8.78 13.01
N LYS A 53 11.29 7.80 12.53
CA LYS A 53 9.87 7.93 12.22
C LYS A 53 9.09 6.75 12.82
N PRO A 54 8.82 6.78 14.13
CA PRO A 54 8.16 5.66 14.80
C PRO A 54 6.77 5.41 14.20
N GLY A 55 6.45 4.14 13.96
CA GLY A 55 5.18 3.70 13.38
C GLY A 55 5.15 3.67 11.85
N TYR A 56 6.16 4.21 11.16
CA TYR A 56 6.22 4.18 9.70
C TYR A 56 6.86 2.86 9.25
N ILE A 57 6.21 2.19 8.30
CA ILE A 57 6.69 0.93 7.73
C ILE A 57 7.09 1.19 6.28
N TYR A 58 8.27 0.72 5.90
CA TYR A 58 8.78 0.85 4.54
C TYR A 58 9.01 -0.52 3.95
N LEU A 59 8.74 -0.64 2.65
CA LEU A 59 9.17 -1.76 1.82
C LEU A 59 10.49 -1.37 1.16
N LEU A 60 11.56 -2.06 1.54
CA LEU A 60 12.85 -1.99 0.87
C LEU A 60 12.87 -2.98 -0.28
N ASP A 61 12.92 -2.47 -1.50
CA ASP A 61 13.00 -3.25 -2.73
C ASP A 61 14.47 -3.38 -3.14
N PHE A 62 14.96 -4.61 -3.28
CA PHE A 62 16.37 -4.87 -3.57
C PHE A 62 16.71 -4.66 -5.05
N ASP A 63 15.76 -4.87 -5.96
CA ASP A 63 16.00 -4.73 -7.41
C ASP A 63 16.25 -3.27 -7.79
N ILE A 64 15.49 -2.36 -7.20
CA ILE A 64 15.64 -0.91 -7.45
C ILE A 64 16.43 -0.19 -6.37
N SER A 65 16.81 -0.88 -5.29
CA SER A 65 17.54 -0.32 -4.15
C SER A 65 16.85 0.91 -3.52
N LYS A 66 15.51 0.93 -3.49
CA LYS A 66 14.72 2.02 -2.90
C LYS A 66 13.84 1.53 -1.77
N LYS A 67 13.62 2.40 -0.78
CA LYS A 67 12.60 2.21 0.25
C LYS A 67 11.31 2.94 -0.13
N ARG A 68 10.18 2.26 -0.08
CA ARG A 68 8.85 2.81 -0.37
C ARG A 68 8.01 2.81 0.90
N HIS A 69 7.49 3.96 1.31
CA HIS A 69 6.67 4.05 2.51
C HIS A 69 5.31 3.39 2.29
N ILE A 70 4.92 2.46 3.16
CA ILE A 70 3.57 1.89 3.23
C ILE A 70 2.74 2.83 4.09
N ALA A 71 1.97 3.71 3.45
CA ALA A 71 1.37 4.87 4.11
C ALA A 71 0.16 4.56 5.00
N SER A 72 -0.31 3.30 5.05
CA SER A 72 -1.45 2.90 5.86
C SER A 72 -1.35 1.47 6.38
N ALA A 73 -1.80 1.25 7.62
CA ALA A 73 -1.94 -0.08 8.20
C ALA A 73 -2.95 -0.95 7.44
N VAL A 74 -3.93 -0.32 6.77
CA VAL A 74 -4.89 -1.02 5.89
C VAL A 74 -4.16 -1.58 4.69
N THR A 75 -3.30 -0.77 4.04
CA THR A 75 -2.45 -1.21 2.93
C THR A 75 -1.52 -2.34 3.36
N PHE A 76 -0.86 -2.21 4.52
CA PHE A 76 0.01 -3.25 5.07
C PHE A 76 -0.72 -4.60 5.24
N LYS A 77 -1.92 -4.58 5.83
CA LYS A 77 -2.76 -5.77 5.98
C LYS A 77 -3.30 -6.27 4.64
N ALA A 78 -3.69 -5.38 3.74
CA ALA A 78 -4.22 -5.74 2.42
C ALA A 78 -3.19 -6.51 1.59
N LEU A 79 -1.90 -6.19 1.73
CA LEU A 79 -0.78 -6.93 1.12
C LEU A 79 -0.52 -8.28 1.78
N GLY A 80 -1.08 -8.55 2.97
CA GLY A 80 -0.92 -9.81 3.68
C GLY A 80 0.34 -9.87 4.54
N PHE A 81 0.93 -8.72 4.87
CA PHE A 81 2.07 -8.63 5.77
C PHE A 81 1.63 -8.61 7.22
N GLU A 82 2.50 -9.12 8.09
CA GLU A 82 2.26 -9.19 9.52
C GLU A 82 3.29 -8.36 10.30
N PRO A 83 2.93 -7.77 11.46
CA PRO A 83 3.83 -6.86 12.18
C PRO A 83 5.18 -7.48 12.56
N TYR A 84 5.24 -8.80 12.80
CA TYR A 84 6.48 -9.50 13.10
C TYR A 84 7.43 -9.60 11.90
N MET A 85 6.95 -9.32 10.69
CA MET A 85 7.75 -9.30 9.47
C MET A 85 8.51 -7.98 9.28
N VAL A 86 8.35 -7.01 10.18
CA VAL A 86 8.99 -5.70 10.05
C VAL A 86 10.27 -5.67 10.86
N ASP A 87 11.39 -5.64 10.14
CA ASP A 87 12.72 -5.56 10.73
C ASP A 87 13.05 -4.13 11.15
N LYS A 88 13.85 -3.99 12.20
CA LYS A 88 14.37 -2.70 12.61
C LYS A 88 15.68 -2.44 11.89
N LEU A 89 15.77 -1.31 11.19
CA LEU A 89 17.00 -0.88 10.55
C LEU A 89 17.62 0.27 11.34
N GLU A 90 18.94 0.26 11.47
CA GLU A 90 19.67 1.35 12.11
C GLU A 90 19.43 2.68 11.37
N PRO A 91 19.30 3.82 12.07
CA PRO A 91 18.96 5.10 11.46
C PRO A 91 19.89 5.50 10.30
N ASP A 92 21.20 5.27 10.44
CA ASP A 92 22.18 5.64 9.42
C ASP A 92 22.00 4.83 8.12
N LYS A 93 21.80 3.52 8.26
CA LYS A 93 21.51 2.63 7.13
C LYS A 93 20.12 2.92 6.53
N PHE A 94 19.16 3.29 7.36
CA PHE A 94 17.85 3.68 6.88
C PHE A 94 17.91 4.96 6.04
N ASN A 95 18.65 5.97 6.52
CA ASN A 95 18.75 7.27 5.86
C ASN A 95 19.59 7.23 4.57
N SER A 96 20.50 6.26 4.43
CA SER A 96 21.31 6.11 3.21
C SER A 96 20.54 5.53 2.01
N ILE A 97 19.41 4.88 2.24
CA ILE A 97 18.58 4.30 1.18
C ILE A 97 17.70 5.39 0.56
N GLU A 98 17.63 5.46 -0.77
CA GLU A 98 16.76 6.40 -1.48
C GLU A 98 15.27 6.12 -1.22
N GLU A 99 14.48 7.16 -0.93
CA GLU A 99 13.03 7.04 -0.76
C GLU A 99 12.34 7.10 -2.13
N GLY A 100 11.61 6.05 -2.48
CA GLY A 100 10.79 5.98 -3.69
C GLY A 100 9.33 6.38 -3.44
N ASP A 101 8.48 6.11 -4.43
CA ASP A 101 7.06 6.42 -4.35
C ASP A 101 6.36 5.70 -3.20
N ARG A 102 5.38 6.39 -2.60
CA ARG A 102 4.58 5.85 -1.49
C ARG A 102 3.61 4.79 -2.00
N ILE A 103 3.46 3.73 -1.23
CA ILE A 103 2.46 2.68 -1.46
C ILE A 103 1.26 3.01 -0.59
N LEU A 104 0.15 3.37 -1.24
CA LEU A 104 -1.13 3.62 -0.60
C LEU A 104 -2.23 2.94 -1.42
N ILE A 105 -2.95 2.05 -0.74
CA ILE A 105 -4.20 1.50 -1.21
C ILE A 105 -5.27 2.17 -0.34
N GLU A 106 -5.82 3.29 -0.83
CA GLU A 106 -7.05 3.92 -0.32
C GLU A 106 -8.26 3.04 -0.61
#